data_AF-A0A1M5GWJ4-F1
#
_entry.id   AF-A0A1M5GWJ4-F1
#
_cell.length_a   1.000
_cell.length_b   1.000
_cell.length_c   1.000
_cell.angle_alpha   90.00
_cell.angle_beta   90.00
_cell.angle_gamma   90.00
#
_symmetry.space_group_name_H-M   'P 1'
#
loop_
_entity.id
_entity.type
_entity.pdbx_description
1 polymer ?
#
loop_
_entity_poly.entity_id
_entity_poly.type
_entity_poly.pdbx_seq_one_letter_code
_entity_poly.pdbx_strand_id
1 'polypeptide(L)'
;MSEHFRVVPDELRGYSELLKRNSEHFLAIRDYAEEKGGDTSGFTGVLSLLHPAVTGVANLYGMTLEFANERLTKVAASLEAAAGGYERADRTGQQRADEIHTMLESARAVPGGNA
;
A
#
# COMPACT_ATOMS: atom_id res chain seq x y z
N MET A 1 18.04 23.65 11.70
CA MET A 1 17.06 22.76 12.36
C MET A 1 16.89 21.56 11.45
N SER A 2 17.62 20.48 11.72
CA SER A 2 17.35 19.19 11.08
C SER A 2 16.16 18.57 11.80
N GLU A 3 15.00 18.59 11.17
CA GLU A 3 13.83 17.84 11.63
C GLU A 3 14.25 16.37 11.72
N HIS A 4 14.16 15.77 12.90
CA HIS A 4 14.53 14.37 13.10
C HIS A 4 13.52 13.50 12.33
N PHE A 5 13.88 13.13 11.11
CA PHE A 5 13.10 12.23 10.28
C PHE A 5 13.05 10.84 10.95
N ARG A 6 11.92 10.52 11.57
CA ARG A 6 11.65 9.22 12.20
C ARG A 6 10.58 8.51 11.41
N VAL A 7 10.92 7.33 10.88
CA VAL A 7 9.94 6.43 10.25
C VAL A 7 9.72 5.25 11.17
N VAL A 8 8.46 4.87 11.37
CA VAL A 8 8.05 3.70 12.13
C VAL A 8 7.50 2.67 11.15
N PRO A 9 8.27 1.63 10.78
CA PRO A 9 7.84 0.62 9.79
C PRO A 9 6.49 -0.03 10.11
N ASP A 10 6.18 -0.21 11.40
CA ASP A 10 4.91 -0.80 11.83
C ASP A 10 3.70 0.09 11.56
N GLU A 11 3.86 1.42 11.62
CA GLU A 11 2.79 2.35 11.24
C GLU A 11 2.51 2.27 9.74
N LEU A 12 3.55 2.16 8.91
CA LEU A 12 3.40 1.98 7.46
C LEU A 12 2.66 0.68 7.12
N ARG A 13 2.94 -0.41 7.85
CA ARG A 13 2.20 -1.67 7.73
C ARG A 13 0.74 -1.52 8.17
N GLY A 14 0.50 -0.83 9.28
CA GLY A 14 -0.86 -0.55 9.76
C GLY A 14 -1.70 0.20 8.71
N TYR A 15 -1.12 1.20 8.06
CA TYR A 15 -1.76 1.92 6.96
C TYR A 15 -1.95 1.03 5.72
N SER A 16 -0.97 0.19 5.36
CA SER A 16 -1.11 -0.79 4.27
C SER A 16 -2.34 -1.69 4.49
N GLU A 17 -2.49 -2.25 5.69
CA GLU A 17 -3.63 -3.10 6.03
C GLU A 17 -4.97 -2.36 6.03
N LEU A 18 -4.98 -1.09 6.46
CA LEU A 18 -6.17 -0.25 6.35
C LEU A 18 -6.58 -0.03 4.89
N LEU A 19 -5.62 0.25 4.01
CA LEU A 19 -5.88 0.45 2.59
C LEU A 19 -6.36 -0.82 1.89
N LYS A 20 -5.81 -1.99 2.25
CA LYS A 20 -6.27 -3.30 1.75
C LYS A 20 -7.72 -3.56 2.16
N ARG A 21 -8.06 -3.41 3.45
CA ARG A 21 -9.45 -3.58 3.91
C ARG A 21 -10.42 -2.61 3.21
N ASN A 22 -10.00 -1.36 3.06
CA ASN A 22 -10.85 -0.36 2.40
C ASN A 22 -11.02 -0.64 0.90
N SER A 23 -10.02 -1.23 0.24
CA SER A 23 -10.12 -1.55 -1.19
C SER A 23 -11.14 -2.65 -1.46
N GLU A 24 -11.28 -3.63 -0.56
CA GLU A 24 -12.27 -4.71 -0.65
C GLU A 24 -13.71 -4.18 -0.70
N HIS A 25 -14.00 -3.08 0.00
CA HIS A 25 -15.32 -2.45 -0.02
C HIS A 25 -15.73 -1.95 -1.41
N PHE A 26 -14.80 -1.52 -2.25
CA PHE A 26 -15.13 -1.10 -3.61
C PHE A 26 -15.66 -2.24 -4.47
N LEU A 27 -15.12 -3.46 -4.29
CA LEU A 27 -15.60 -4.63 -5.00
C LEU A 27 -17.00 -5.03 -4.53
N ALA A 28 -17.25 -5.00 -3.22
CA ALA A 28 -18.58 -5.26 -2.67
C ALA A 28 -19.63 -4.25 -3.18
N ILE A 29 -19.27 -2.96 -3.27
CA ILE A 29 -20.16 -1.93 -3.81
C ILE A 29 -20.40 -2.13 -5.30
N ARG A 30 -19.37 -2.54 -6.07
CA ARG A 30 -19.51 -2.86 -7.49
C ARG A 30 -20.51 -3.98 -7.69
N ASP A 31 -20.30 -5.11 -7.00
CA ASP A 31 -21.14 -6.28 -7.16
C ASP A 31 -22.61 -5.95 -6.82
N TYR A 32 -22.84 -5.16 -5.76
CA TYR A 32 -24.17 -4.66 -5.41
C TYR A 32 -24.76 -3.73 -6.49
N ALA A 33 -23.97 -2.82 -7.06
CA ALA A 33 -24.43 -1.89 -8.07
C ALA A 33 -24.73 -2.57 -9.41
N GLU A 34 -23.97 -3.59 -9.79
CA GLU A 34 -24.25 -4.42 -10.96
C GLU A 34 -25.53 -5.24 -10.75
N GLU A 35 -25.70 -5.86 -9.57
CA GLU A 35 -26.87 -6.68 -9.26
C GLU A 35 -28.17 -5.85 -9.17
N LYS A 36 -28.13 -4.67 -8.55
CA LYS A 36 -29.33 -3.86 -8.29
C LYS A 36 -29.56 -2.72 -9.29
N GLY A 37 -28.50 -2.11 -9.79
CA GLY A 37 -28.56 -0.95 -10.69
C GLY A 37 -28.41 -1.32 -12.17
N GLY A 38 -27.77 -2.44 -12.47
CA GLY A 38 -27.58 -2.96 -13.83
C GLY A 38 -28.71 -3.88 -14.31
N ASP A 39 -29.64 -4.27 -13.43
CA ASP A 39 -30.74 -5.16 -13.78
C ASP A 39 -31.78 -4.45 -14.66
N THR A 40 -31.75 -4.77 -15.96
CA THR A 40 -32.69 -4.25 -16.96
C THR A 40 -33.79 -5.26 -17.31
N SER A 41 -33.94 -6.35 -16.57
CA SER A 41 -34.93 -7.41 -16.84
C SER A 41 -36.38 -6.90 -16.88
N GLY A 42 -36.68 -5.83 -16.12
CA GLY A 42 -37.99 -5.16 -16.11
C GLY A 42 -38.23 -4.18 -17.26
N PHE A 43 -37.22 -3.88 -18.08
CA PHE A 43 -37.31 -2.87 -19.14
C PHE A 43 -37.91 -3.52 -20.40
N THR A 44 -39.23 -3.43 -20.52
CA THR A 44 -40.00 -3.97 -21.65
C THR A 44 -40.56 -2.85 -22.54
N GLY A 45 -40.96 -3.19 -23.78
CA GLY A 45 -41.57 -2.24 -24.70
C GLY A 45 -40.64 -1.07 -25.06
N VAL A 46 -41.11 0.17 -24.95
CA VAL A 46 -40.30 1.38 -25.24
C VAL A 46 -39.08 1.51 -24.32
N LEU A 47 -39.15 0.97 -23.09
CA LEU A 47 -38.05 1.07 -22.13
C LEU A 47 -36.86 0.16 -22.48
N SER A 48 -37.03 -0.89 -23.30
CA SER A 48 -35.91 -1.75 -23.71
C SER A 48 -34.87 -0.99 -24.55
N LEU A 49 -35.26 0.11 -25.19
CA LEU A 49 -34.35 1.01 -25.91
C LEU A 49 -33.30 1.65 -24.99
N LEU A 50 -33.55 1.68 -23.68
CA LEU A 50 -32.62 2.22 -22.68
C LEU A 50 -31.59 1.19 -22.19
N HIS A 51 -31.72 -0.10 -22.54
CA HIS A 51 -30.78 -1.15 -22.13
C HIS A 51 -29.31 -0.75 -22.35
N PRO A 52 -28.88 -0.28 -23.54
CA PRO A 52 -27.47 0.04 -23.76
C PRO A 52 -26.98 1.19 -22.88
N ALA A 53 -27.84 2.17 -22.58
CA ALA A 53 -27.48 3.30 -21.74
C ALA A 53 -27.28 2.87 -20.28
N VAL A 54 -28.20 2.05 -19.74
CA VAL A 54 -28.10 1.53 -18.36
C VAL A 54 -26.89 0.61 -18.21
N THR A 55 -26.69 -0.31 -19.15
CA THR A 55 -25.51 -1.19 -19.17
C THR A 55 -24.22 -0.38 -19.28
N GLY A 56 -24.20 0.68 -20.10
CA GLY A 56 -23.04 1.57 -20.21
C GLY A 56 -22.69 2.27 -18.90
N VAL A 57 -23.69 2.81 -18.20
CA VAL A 57 -23.49 3.48 -16.89
C VAL A 57 -23.05 2.46 -15.82
N ALA A 58 -23.69 1.29 -15.77
CA ALA A 58 -23.32 0.23 -14.82
C ALA A 58 -21.86 -0.22 -15.03
N ASN A 59 -21.46 -0.45 -16.28
CA ASN A 59 -20.08 -0.81 -16.61
C ASN A 59 -19.08 0.30 -16.26
N LEU A 60 -19.40 1.57 -16.55
CA LEU A 60 -18.52 2.69 -16.21
C LEU A 60 -18.33 2.82 -14.70
N TYR A 61 -19.42 2.64 -13.94
CA TYR A 61 -19.38 2.62 -12.49
C TYR A 61 -18.51 1.48 -11.97
N GLY A 62 -18.71 0.26 -12.49
CA GLY A 62 -17.92 -0.91 -12.11
C GLY A 62 -16.43 -0.75 -12.40
N MET A 63 -16.07 -0.29 -13.60
CA MET A 63 -14.68 0.01 -13.95
C MET A 63 -14.04 1.06 -13.03
N THR A 64 -14.82 2.06 -12.60
CA THR A 64 -14.33 3.10 -11.70
C THR A 64 -14.02 2.53 -10.32
N LEU A 65 -14.85 1.62 -9.81
CA LEU A 65 -14.64 0.96 -8.53
C LEU A 65 -13.48 -0.04 -8.58
N GLU A 66 -13.32 -0.77 -9.67
CA GLU A 66 -12.14 -1.62 -9.91
C GLU A 66 -10.85 -0.79 -9.92
N PHE A 67 -10.86 0.34 -10.64
CA PHE A 67 -9.72 1.25 -10.65
C PHE A 67 -9.40 1.80 -9.25
N ALA A 68 -10.41 2.16 -8.47
CA ALA A 68 -10.22 2.61 -7.10
C ALA A 68 -9.60 1.51 -6.21
N ASN A 69 -10.07 0.26 -6.34
CA ASN A 69 -9.49 -0.89 -5.66
C ASN A 69 -8.01 -1.07 -6.04
N GLU A 70 -7.69 -1.08 -7.34
CA GLU A 70 -6.32 -1.25 -7.82
C GLU A 70 -5.38 -0.18 -7.26
N ARG A 71 -5.83 1.08 -7.24
CA ARG A 71 -5.05 2.20 -6.73
C ARG A 71 -4.75 2.07 -5.24
N LEU A 72 -5.75 1.75 -4.41
CA LEU A 72 -5.51 1.55 -2.97
C LEU A 72 -4.58 0.36 -2.71
N THR A 73 -4.78 -0.76 -3.42
CA THR A 73 -3.95 -1.95 -3.28
C THR A 73 -2.50 -1.67 -3.69
N LYS A 74 -2.28 -0.87 -4.73
CA LYS A 74 -0.93 -0.43 -5.16
C LYS A 74 -0.24 0.46 -4.13
N VAL A 75 -0.98 1.38 -3.51
CA VAL A 75 -0.43 2.23 -2.43
C VAL A 75 -0.10 1.38 -1.21
N ALA A 76 -0.97 0.44 -0.82
CA ALA A 76 -0.72 -0.50 0.26
C ALA A 76 0.58 -1.30 0.05
N ALA A 77 0.76 -1.87 -1.14
CA ALA A 77 1.98 -2.59 -1.51
C ALA A 77 3.22 -1.70 -1.44
N SER A 78 3.09 -0.43 -1.82
CA SER A 78 4.19 0.54 -1.76
C SER A 78 4.57 0.90 -0.32
N LEU A 79 3.60 1.03 0.59
CA LEU A 79 3.84 1.23 2.02
C LEU A 79 4.55 0.03 2.65
N GLU A 80 4.13 -1.18 2.29
CA GLU A 80 4.74 -2.41 2.77
C GLU A 80 6.20 -2.56 2.26
N ALA A 81 6.44 -2.24 1.00
CA ALA A 81 7.78 -2.18 0.43
C ALA A 81 8.66 -1.12 1.12
N ALA A 82 8.10 0.07 1.41
CA ALA A 82 8.81 1.13 2.11
C ALA A 82 9.19 0.71 3.54
N ALA A 83 8.25 0.11 4.29
CA ALA A 83 8.51 -0.42 5.63
C ALA A 83 9.70 -1.41 5.62
N GLY A 84 9.68 -2.36 4.69
CA GLY A 84 10.80 -3.31 4.52
C GLY A 84 12.10 -2.63 4.08
N GLY A 85 12.03 -1.55 3.31
CA GLY A 85 13.18 -0.73 2.93
C GLY A 85 13.85 -0.06 4.13
N TYR A 86 13.05 0.57 5.01
CA TYR A 86 13.56 1.22 6.22
C TYR A 86 14.21 0.22 7.18
N GLU A 87 13.59 -0.93 7.41
CA GLU A 87 14.17 -1.97 8.30
C GLU A 87 15.49 -2.53 7.77
N ARG A 88 15.61 -2.71 6.46
CA ARG A 88 16.88 -3.15 5.85
C ARG A 88 17.95 -2.07 6.00
N ALA A 89 17.59 -0.80 5.82
CA ALA A 89 18.49 0.32 6.00
C ALA A 89 18.98 0.40 7.46
N ASP A 90 18.07 0.29 8.43
CA ASP A 90 18.40 0.29 9.86
C ASP A 90 19.33 -0.87 10.23
N ARG A 91 19.02 -2.09 9.77
CA ARG A 91 19.88 -3.27 9.99
C ARG A 91 21.28 -3.08 9.40
N THR A 92 21.37 -2.54 8.19
CA THR A 92 22.66 -2.27 7.53
C THR A 92 23.43 -1.19 8.30
N GLY A 93 22.74 -0.16 8.80
CA GLY A 93 23.33 0.89 9.64
C GLY A 93 23.88 0.34 10.95
N GLN A 94 23.12 -0.52 11.63
CA GLN A 94 23.55 -1.20 12.86
C GLN A 94 24.79 -2.06 12.62
N GLN A 95 24.80 -2.89 11.57
CA GLN A 95 25.97 -3.72 11.22
C GLN A 95 27.23 -2.88 11.01
N ARG A 96 27.13 -1.77 10.28
CA ARG A 96 28.27 -0.86 10.08
C ARG A 96 28.73 -0.19 11.38
N ALA A 97 27.80 0.19 12.24
CA ALA A 97 28.14 0.78 13.54
C ALA A 97 28.88 -0.24 14.43
N ASP A 98 28.44 -1.49 14.44
CA ASP A 98 29.08 -2.59 15.19
C ASP A 98 30.48 -2.91 14.64
N GLU A 99 30.65 -2.91 13.31
CA GLU A 99 31.96 -3.06 12.65
C GLU A 99 32.93 -1.94 13.07
N ILE A 100 32.48 -0.69 13.03
CA ILE A 100 33.29 0.47 13.44
C ILE A 100 33.64 0.37 14.92
N HIS A 101 32.68 0.00 15.77
CA HIS A 101 32.91 -0.17 17.21
C HIS A 101 33.99 -1.23 17.47
N THR A 102 33.89 -2.39 16.82
CA THR A 102 34.88 -3.48 16.92
C THR A 102 36.27 -3.04 16.44
N MET A 103 36.34 -2.28 15.33
CA MET A 103 37.60 -1.70 14.85
C MET A 103 38.20 -0.71 15.87
N LEU A 104 37.37 0.11 16.51
CA LEU A 104 37.82 1.08 17.51
C LEU A 104 38.35 0.38 18.77
N GLU A 105 37.66 -0.66 19.23
CA GLU A 105 38.09 -1.46 20.39
C GLU A 105 39.40 -2.20 20.12
N SER A 106 39.53 -2.84 18.95
CA SER A 106 40.79 -3.49 18.56
C SER A 106 41.96 -2.52 18.45
N ALA A 107 41.75 -1.32 17.90
CA ALA A 107 42.78 -0.28 17.84
C ALA A 107 43.19 0.24 19.24
N ARG A 108 42.23 0.33 20.17
CA ARG A 108 42.47 0.72 21.56
C ARG A 108 43.19 -0.37 22.38
N ALA A 109 42.98 -1.63 22.02
CA ALA A 109 43.60 -2.78 22.67
C ALA A 109 45.07 -2.98 22.28
N VAL A 110 45.57 -2.31 21.24
CA VAL A 110 47.00 -2.23 20.94
C VAL A 110 47.63 -1.23 21.92
N PRO A 111 48.39 -1.69 22.94
CA PRO A 111 49.09 -0.77 23.82
C PRO A 111 50.16 -0.09 22.99
N GLY A 112 50.39 1.21 23.23
CA GLY A 112 51.57 1.89 22.69
C GLY A 112 52.80 1.03 22.90
N GLY A 113 53.39 0.58 21.79
CA GLY A 113 54.79 0.23 21.74
C GLY A 113 55.55 1.51 22.05
N ASN A 114 55.84 1.71 23.34
CA ASN A 114 56.93 2.57 23.77
C ASN A 114 58.23 1.96 23.26
N ALA A 115 58.82 2.60 22.25
CA ALA A 115 60.26 2.71 22.02
C ALA A 115 60.52 3.86 21.05
#